data_AF-A0A821KKJ9-F1
#
_entry.id   AF-A0A821KKJ9-F1
#
_cell.length_a   1.000
_cell.length_b   1.000
_cell.length_c   1.000
_cell.angle_alpha   90.00
_cell.angle_beta   90.00
_cell.angle_gamma   90.00
#
_symmetry.space_group_name_H-M   'P 1'
#
loop_
_entity.id
_entity.type
_entity.pdbx_description
1 polymer ?
#
loop_
_entity_poly.entity_id
_entity_poly.type
_entity_poly.pdbx_seq_one_letter_code
_entity_poly.pdbx_strand_id
1 'polypeptide(L)'
;MNASNAKSNNPIKCIPQKGDWQGGDEILIIMPKPTKRKEYTICFDFGLLGKQTINEITYIDKKVILFRTPPCRIPPSNENIK
;
A
#
# COMPACT_ATOMS: atom_id res chain seq x y z
N MET A 1 30.66 -5.99 -17.71
CA MET A 1 29.40 -5.25 -17.90
C MET A 1 28.76 -5.05 -16.53
N ASN A 2 28.33 -3.82 -16.24
CA ASN A 2 28.05 -3.31 -14.90
C ASN A 2 26.86 -3.99 -14.21
N ALA A 3 27.11 -4.46 -12.98
CA ALA A 3 26.09 -4.83 -12.00
C ALA A 3 25.27 -3.59 -11.63
N SER A 4 24.09 -3.45 -12.23
CA SER A 4 23.10 -2.47 -11.79
C SER A 4 22.55 -2.94 -10.44
N ASN A 5 23.04 -2.31 -9.38
CA ASN A 5 22.59 -2.41 -8.00
C ASN A 5 21.06 -2.18 -7.90
N ALA A 6 20.26 -3.23 -8.01
CA ALA A 6 18.91 -3.27 -7.44
C ALA A 6 19.03 -3.45 -5.91
N LYS A 7 19.59 -2.43 -5.23
CA LYS A 7 19.77 -2.47 -3.78
C LYS A 7 18.45 -2.12 -3.08
N SER A 8 17.85 -3.17 -2.50
CA SER A 8 16.96 -3.12 -1.33
C SER A 8 15.62 -2.39 -1.52
N ASN A 9 14.68 -3.10 -2.13
CA ASN A 9 13.29 -3.00 -1.70
C ASN A 9 13.25 -3.59 -0.29
N ASN A 10 13.34 -2.78 0.77
CA ASN A 10 13.00 -3.26 2.11
C ASN A 10 11.48 -3.40 2.14
N PRO A 11 10.90 -4.62 2.09
CA PRO A 11 9.47 -4.76 2.25
C PRO A 11 9.14 -4.32 3.68
N ILE A 12 8.38 -3.25 3.82
CA ILE A 12 7.77 -2.92 5.11
C ILE A 12 6.71 -4.00 5.34
N LYS A 13 6.86 -4.78 6.40
CA LYS A 13 5.83 -5.74 6.80
C LYS A 13 4.62 -4.94 7.28
N CYS A 14 3.61 -4.82 6.43
CA CYS A 14 2.32 -4.25 6.81
C CYS A 14 1.57 -5.25 7.68
N ILE A 15 0.94 -4.77 8.75
CA ILE A 15 0.01 -5.58 9.54
C ILE A 15 -1.27 -5.73 8.70
N PRO A 16 -1.82 -6.93 8.51
CA PRO A 16 -3.07 -7.11 7.79
C PRO A 16 -4.18 -6.32 8.49
N GLN A 17 -4.81 -5.38 7.78
CA GLN A 17 -5.98 -4.65 8.26
C GLN A 17 -7.22 -5.11 7.49
N LYS A 18 -8.32 -5.30 8.21
CA LYS A 18 -9.64 -5.47 7.59
C LYS A 18 -10.14 -4.07 7.23
N GLY A 19 -10.70 -3.91 6.04
CA GLY A 19 -11.26 -2.66 5.55
C GLY A 19 -12.46 -2.92 4.65
N ASP A 20 -13.15 -1.85 4.25
CA ASP A 20 -14.27 -1.94 3.32
C ASP A 20 -13.73 -2.14 1.89
N TRP A 21 -14.46 -2.89 1.07
CA TRP A 21 -14.12 -3.07 -0.35
C TRP A 21 -14.21 -1.75 -1.13
N GLN A 22 -14.99 -0.77 -0.64
CA GLN A 22 -15.06 0.58 -1.22
C GLN A 22 -13.78 1.38 -1.01
N GLY A 23 -12.87 0.91 -0.14
CA GLY A 23 -11.68 1.64 0.23
C GLY A 23 -11.99 2.90 1.03
N GLY A 24 -11.07 3.87 1.01
CA GLY A 24 -11.18 5.12 1.77
C GLY A 24 -10.67 5.03 3.21
N ASP A 25 -10.35 3.82 3.69
CA ASP A 25 -9.77 3.60 5.01
C ASP A 25 -8.40 4.27 5.12
N GLU A 26 -8.17 4.95 6.23
CA GLU A 26 -6.91 5.63 6.50
C GLU A 26 -5.87 4.67 7.10
N ILE A 27 -4.76 4.48 6.38
CA ILE A 27 -3.70 3.53 6.74
C ILE A 27 -2.44 4.30 7.14
N LEU A 28 -1.94 3.97 8.33
CA LEU A 28 -0.70 4.49 8.88
C LEU A 28 0.41 3.44 8.79
N ILE A 29 1.50 3.75 8.08
CA ILE A 29 2.71 2.94 8.07
C ILE A 29 3.78 3.63 8.91
N ILE A 30 4.29 2.92 9.93
CA ILE A 30 5.42 3.35 10.75
C ILE A 30 6.68 2.62 10.28
N MET A 31 7.66 3.38 9.78
CA MET A 31 8.94 2.86 9.33
C MET A 31 9.88 2.60 10.52
N PRO A 32 10.64 1.48 10.50
CA PRO A 32 11.56 1.14 11.59
C PRO A 32 12.74 2.11 11.71
N LYS A 33 13.09 2.80 10.62
CA LYS A 33 14.18 3.78 10.57
C LYS A 33 13.71 5.06 9.88
N PRO A 34 14.19 6.24 10.34
CA PRO A 34 13.86 7.49 9.68
C PRO A 34 14.46 7.51 8.26
N THR A 35 13.66 7.98 7.31
CA THR A 35 14.03 8.15 5.91
C THR A 35 14.17 9.64 5.56
N LYS A 36 14.95 9.93 4.52
CA LYS A 36 14.99 11.26 3.88
C LYS A 36 14.12 11.32 2.62
N ARG A 37 13.49 10.20 2.22
CA ARG A 37 12.60 10.16 1.06
C ARG A 37 11.36 11.00 1.35
N LYS A 38 11.01 11.86 0.40
CA LYS A 38 9.81 12.71 0.44
C LYS A 38 8.69 12.20 -0.47
N GLU A 39 8.95 11.11 -1.18
CA GLU A 39 8.03 10.53 -2.15
C GLU A 39 8.04 9.01 -2.01
N TYR A 40 6.85 8.44 -2.10
CA TYR A 40 6.60 7.01 -2.01
C TYR A 40 5.53 6.64 -3.03
N THR A 41 5.61 5.41 -3.52
CA THR A 41 4.60 4.80 -4.38
C THR A 41 4.06 3.60 -3.63
N ILE A 42 2.75 3.50 -3.47
CA ILE A 42 2.12 2.41 -2.72
C ILE A 42 1.43 1.50 -3.71
N CYS A 43 1.83 0.24 -3.73
CA CYS A 43 1.28 -0.79 -4.59
C CYS A 43 0.47 -1.79 -3.77
N PHE A 44 -0.81 -1.89 -4.07
CA PHE A 44 -1.71 -2.93 -3.57
C PHE A 44 -1.67 -4.12 -4.52
N ASP A 45 -1.42 -5.29 -3.96
CA ASP A 45 -1.45 -6.56 -4.67
C ASP A 45 -2.71 -7.33 -4.28
N PHE A 46 -3.62 -7.51 -5.23
CA PHE A 46 -4.87 -8.26 -5.06
C PHE A 46 -4.72 -9.71 -5.58
N GLY A 47 -3.49 -10.22 -5.68
CA GLY A 47 -3.21 -11.56 -6.15
C GLY A 47 -3.62 -11.75 -7.61
N LEU A 48 -4.52 -12.71 -7.88
CA LEU A 48 -5.02 -12.99 -9.24
C LEU A 48 -5.78 -11.83 -9.87
N LEU A 49 -6.27 -10.88 -9.07
CA LEU A 49 -7.01 -9.70 -9.54
C LEU A 49 -6.07 -8.58 -10.01
N GLY A 50 -4.76 -8.76 -9.88
CA GLY A 50 -3.74 -7.83 -10.33
C GLY A 50 -3.32 -6.81 -9.27
N LYS A 51 -2.63 -5.76 -9.72
CA LYS A 51 -2.04 -4.75 -8.87
C LYS A 51 -2.66 -3.38 -9.12
N GLN A 52 -2.78 -2.59 -8.06
CA GLN A 52 -3.20 -1.20 -8.14
C GLN A 52 -2.18 -0.33 -7.42
N THR A 53 -1.72 0.71 -8.10
CA THR A 53 -0.81 1.69 -7.55
C THR A 53 -1.58 2.94 -7.17
N ILE A 54 -1.32 3.47 -5.98
CA ILE A 54 -1.77 4.81 -5.59
C ILE A 54 -0.55 5.73 -5.47
N ASN A 55 -0.73 6.95 -5.97
CA ASN A 55 0.24 8.04 -5.86
C ASN A 55 -0.22 9.10 -4.84
N GLU A 56 -1.48 9.04 -4.42
CA GLU A 56 -2.06 9.97 -3.47
C GLU A 56 -1.70 9.54 -2.04
N ILE A 57 -0.70 10.20 -1.48
CA ILE A 57 -0.28 10.03 -0.10
C ILE A 57 -0.70 11.28 0.67
N THR A 58 -1.47 11.07 1.73
CA THR A 58 -2.05 12.13 2.54
C THR A 58 -0.98 12.84 3.37
N TYR A 59 -0.02 12.09 3.93
CA TYR A 59 1.04 12.66 4.75
C TYR A 59 2.32 11.81 4.72
N ILE A 60 3.48 12.47 4.70
CA ILE A 60 4.80 11.83 4.79
C ILE A 60 5.64 12.59 5.82
N ASP A 61 6.16 11.85 6.80
CA ASP A 61 7.22 12.29 7.69
C ASP A 61 8.37 11.27 7.70
N LYS A 62 9.49 11.62 8.33
CA LYS A 62 10.70 10.80 8.42
C LYS A 62 10.41 9.34 8.80
N LYS A 63 9.40 9.07 9.63
CA LYS A 63 9.05 7.70 10.06
C LYS A 63 7.64 7.27 9.69
N VAL A 64 6.84 8.12 9.09
CA VAL A 64 5.40 7.90 8.98
C VAL A 64 4.95 8.14 7.54
N ILE A 65 4.08 7.27 7.04
CA ILE A 65 3.36 7.45 5.78
C ILE A 65 1.88 7.23 6.08
N LEU A 66 1.03 8.17 5.68
CA LEU A 66 -0.42 8.10 5.80
C LEU A 66 -1.04 8.18 4.40
N PHE A 67 -1.97 7.29 4.11
CA PHE A 67 -2.69 7.26 2.83
C PHE A 67 -4.08 6.65 3.03
N ARG A 68 -4.94 6.79 2.01
CA ARG A 68 -6.24 6.12 1.96
C ARG A 68 -6.20 4.92 1.04
N THR A 69 -6.87 3.83 1.43
CA THR A 69 -6.98 2.64 0.59
C THR A 69 -7.77 2.96 -0.69
N PRO A 70 -7.36 2.44 -1.85
CA PRO A 70 -8.19 2.52 -3.05
C PRO A 70 -9.39 1.57 -2.92
N PRO A 71 -10.50 1.83 -3.64
CA PRO A 71 -11.56 0.84 -3.80
C PRO A 71 -11.01 -0.43 -4.44
N CYS A 72 -11.43 -1.58 -3.95
CA CYS A 72 -11.23 -2.84 -4.64
C CYS A 72 -11.98 -2.80 -5.97
N ARG A 73 -11.31 -3.15 -7.06
CA ARG A 73 -11.90 -3.13 -8.41
C ARG A 73 -13.05 -4.11 -8.60
N ILE A 74 -13.12 -5.12 -7.74
CA ILE A 74 -14.12 -6.18 -7.80
C ILE A 74 -14.82 -6.18 -6.44
N PRO A 75 -16.12 -5.81 -6.37
CA PRO A 75 -16.89 -5.98 -5.15
C PRO A 75 -16.92 -7.47 -4.77
N PRO A 76 -17.03 -7.82 -3.48
CA PRO A 76 -17.22 -9.21 -3.08
C PRO A 76 -18.40 -9.80 -3.86
N SER A 77 -18.24 -11.00 -4.43
CA SER A 77 -19.37 -11.67 -5.09
C SER A 77 -20.49 -11.81 -4.07
N ASN A 78 -21.71 -11.40 -4.45
CA ASN A 78 -22.91 -11.47 -3.60
C ASN A 78 -23.35 -12.91 -3.28
N GLU A 79 -22.46 -13.91 -3.35
CA GLU A 79 -22.78 -15.34 -3.22
C GLU A 79 -23.16 -15.78 -1.79
N ASN A 80 -23.27 -14.88 -0.81
CA ASN A 80 -23.74 -15.21 0.54
C ASN A 80 -24.74 -14.20 1.14
N ILE A 81 -25.62 -13.64 0.31
CA ILE A 81 -26.89 -13.05 0.81
C ILE A 81 -28.03 -13.97 0.36
N LYS A 82 -28.25 -15.05 1.09
CA LYS A 82 -29.51 -15.81 1.12
C LYS A 82 -29.83 -16.21 2.54
#